data_AF-A0A4Q5NN13-F1
#
_entry.id   AF-A0A4Q5NN13-F1
#
_cell.length_a   1.000
_cell.length_b   1.000
_cell.length_c   1.000
_cell.angle_alpha   90.00
_cell.angle_beta   90.00
_cell.angle_gamma   90.00
#
_symmetry.space_group_name_H-M   'P 1'
#
loop_
_entity.id
_entity.type
_entity.pdbx_description
1 polymer ?
#
loop_
_entity_poly.entity_id
_entity_poly.type
_entity_poly.pdbx_seq_one_letter_code
_entity_poly.pdbx_strand_id
1 'polypeptide(L)'
;MSELSYEQRKQALIDEITAAFDGVSREGGVSYTEARMLDDKGPFATVEGLAEARRQDTETRWQDVPEDDIGLGAGHSNLSFLDPIGFRYYIPAYIVWYLRYMDEEDPQSPYCDSNTFGSVISALKLHGGKEWEEYTLTRFRLFTAKQRKAIAHFLEFDATRRVDLSRNSAQEALRSYWRQFL
;
A
#
# COMPACT_ATOMS: atom_id res chain seq x y z
N MET A 1 -15.99 -14.83 -16.31
CA MET A 1 -14.81 -14.22 -16.98
C MET A 1 -13.83 -15.34 -17.26
N SER A 2 -13.13 -15.35 -18.41
CA SER A 2 -12.08 -16.37 -18.61
C SER A 2 -10.88 -16.05 -17.71
N GLU A 3 -10.17 -17.09 -17.26
CA GLU A 3 -8.95 -16.97 -16.46
C GLU A 3 -7.88 -16.12 -17.17
N LEU A 4 -7.71 -16.32 -18.48
CA LEU A 4 -6.88 -15.48 -19.34
C LEU A 4 -7.25 -13.99 -19.29
N SER A 5 -8.54 -13.66 -19.23
CA SER A 5 -8.99 -12.26 -19.13
C SER A 5 -8.79 -11.67 -17.72
N TYR A 6 -8.73 -12.50 -16.68
CA TYR A 6 -8.47 -12.05 -15.31
C TYR A 6 -7.00 -11.69 -15.13
N GLU A 7 -6.09 -12.58 -15.51
CA GLU A 7 -4.64 -12.35 -15.43
C GLU A 7 -4.19 -11.17 -16.31
N GLN A 8 -4.77 -11.00 -17.49
CA GLN A 8 -4.52 -9.84 -18.34
C GLN A 8 -4.94 -8.52 -17.67
N ARG A 9 -6.07 -8.50 -16.97
CA ARG A 9 -6.53 -7.31 -16.23
C ARG A 9 -5.62 -7.02 -15.04
N LYS A 10 -5.19 -8.06 -14.32
CA LYS A 10 -4.25 -7.97 -13.20
C LYS A 10 -2.92 -7.36 -13.65
N GLN A 11 -2.35 -7.89 -14.75
CA GLN A 11 -1.12 -7.35 -15.32
C GLN A 11 -1.28 -5.91 -15.82
N ALA A 12 -2.37 -5.60 -16.53
CA ALA A 12 -2.62 -4.23 -17.02
C ALA A 12 -2.71 -3.22 -15.86
N LEU A 13 -3.26 -3.62 -14.71
CA LEU A 13 -3.32 -2.79 -13.51
C LEU A 13 -1.93 -2.60 -12.88
N ILE A 14 -1.10 -3.64 -12.83
CA ILE A 14 0.31 -3.53 -12.39
C ILE A 14 1.06 -2.52 -13.29
N ASP A 15 0.87 -2.59 -14.60
CA ASP A 15 1.50 -1.68 -15.56
C ASP A 15 0.99 -0.23 -15.36
N GLU A 16 -0.32 -0.05 -15.14
CA GLU A 16 -0.91 1.27 -14.86
C GLU A 16 -0.35 1.89 -13.58
N ILE A 17 -0.30 1.13 -12.48
CA ILE A 17 0.27 1.59 -11.20
C ILE A 17 1.75 1.94 -11.39
N THR A 18 2.49 1.08 -12.09
CA THR A 18 3.91 1.31 -12.36
C THR A 18 4.12 2.63 -13.11
N ALA A 19 3.34 2.89 -14.15
CA ALA A 19 3.42 4.12 -14.91
C ALA A 19 2.93 5.36 -14.13
N ALA A 20 1.91 5.22 -13.28
CA ALA A 20 1.37 6.34 -12.51
C ALA A 20 2.30 6.80 -11.37
N PHE A 21 3.12 5.89 -10.85
CA PHE A 21 4.07 6.14 -9.77
C PHE A 21 5.53 6.20 -10.22
N ASP A 22 5.80 6.14 -11.52
CA ASP A 22 7.16 6.27 -12.04
C ASP A 22 7.81 7.59 -11.61
N GLY A 23 9.07 7.51 -11.18
CA GLY A 23 9.85 8.66 -10.68
C GLY A 23 9.40 9.26 -9.34
N VAL A 24 8.48 8.63 -8.60
CA VAL A 24 8.15 9.08 -7.23
C VAL A 24 9.36 8.93 -6.32
N SER A 25 9.77 10.02 -5.67
CA SER A 25 10.88 10.07 -4.73
C SER A 25 10.42 9.91 -3.28
N ARG A 26 11.26 9.27 -2.46
CA ARG A 26 11.15 9.18 -1.00
C ARG A 26 11.81 10.35 -0.27
N GLU A 27 12.47 11.26 -0.99
CA GLU A 27 13.23 12.36 -0.39
C GLU A 27 12.38 13.17 0.60
N GLY A 28 12.87 13.30 1.83
CA GLY A 28 12.18 13.97 2.92
C GLY A 28 11.06 13.15 3.60
N GLY A 29 10.73 11.96 3.10
CA GLY A 29 9.72 11.07 3.69
C GLY A 29 10.33 9.97 4.57
N VAL A 30 9.56 9.49 5.55
CA VAL A 30 9.89 8.32 6.40
C VAL A 30 10.15 7.08 5.53
N SER A 31 11.27 6.41 5.80
CA SER A 31 11.70 5.13 5.19
C SER A 31 11.04 3.91 5.82
N TYR A 32 11.18 2.75 5.17
CA TYR A 32 10.69 1.48 5.67
C TYR A 32 11.30 1.14 7.03
N THR A 33 12.63 1.21 7.17
CA THR A 33 13.29 0.87 8.43
C THR A 33 13.04 1.92 9.51
N GLU A 34 12.90 3.20 9.17
CA GLU A 34 12.42 4.22 10.12
C GLU A 34 11.00 3.92 10.61
N ALA A 35 10.07 3.57 9.72
CA ALA A 35 8.69 3.22 10.06
C ALA A 35 8.65 2.02 11.02
N ARG A 36 9.45 0.98 10.74
CA ARG A 36 9.58 -0.18 11.63
C ARG A 36 10.13 0.22 13.01
N MET A 37 11.13 1.09 13.05
CA MET A 37 11.67 1.59 14.32
C MET A 37 10.62 2.39 15.11
N LEU A 38 9.81 3.21 14.43
CA LEU A 38 8.71 3.96 15.05
C LEU A 38 7.64 3.03 15.61
N ASP A 39 7.34 1.92 14.95
CA ASP A 39 6.45 0.88 15.48
C ASP A 39 7.06 0.22 16.74
N ASP A 40 8.31 -0.23 16.64
CA ASP A 40 9.02 -0.96 17.70
C ASP A 40 9.30 -0.11 18.95
N LYS A 41 9.60 1.18 18.78
CA LYS A 41 10.11 2.06 19.85
C LYS A 41 9.16 3.21 20.18
N GLY A 42 8.25 3.58 19.29
CA GLY A 42 7.33 4.70 19.46
C GLY A 42 8.02 5.96 20.01
N PRO A 43 7.60 6.48 21.17
CA PRO A 43 8.15 7.71 21.74
C PRO A 43 9.62 7.59 22.20
N PHE A 44 10.19 6.38 22.23
CA PHE A 44 11.58 6.13 22.60
C PHE A 44 12.54 6.09 21.40
N ALA A 45 12.05 6.29 20.17
CA ALA A 45 12.91 6.42 18.99
C ALA A 45 13.73 7.71 19.07
N THR A 46 15.06 7.60 18.91
CA THR A 46 15.97 8.76 18.90
C THR A 46 16.22 9.25 17.48
N VAL A 47 16.58 10.53 17.33
CA VAL A 47 16.91 11.12 16.02
C VAL A 47 18.09 10.38 15.37
N GLU A 48 19.11 10.04 16.14
CA GLU A 48 20.27 9.28 15.65
C GLU A 48 19.89 7.86 15.21
N GLY A 49 18.98 7.22 15.96
CA GLY A 49 18.49 5.89 15.63
C GLY A 49 17.65 5.88 14.36
N LEU A 50 16.77 6.87 14.17
CA LEU A 50 16.02 7.05 12.93
C LEU A 50 16.94 7.33 11.74
N ALA A 51 17.98 8.15 11.94
CA ALA A 51 18.97 8.42 10.90
C ALA A 51 19.79 7.16 10.52
N GLU A 52 20.09 6.29 11.48
CA GLU A 52 20.73 4.98 11.21
C GLU A 52 19.78 4.01 10.52
N ALA A 53 18.52 3.94 10.97
CA ALA A 53 17.49 3.14 10.32
C ALA A 53 17.36 3.51 8.85
N ARG A 54 17.23 4.81 8.54
CA ARG A 54 17.16 5.33 7.16
C ARG A 54 18.32 4.90 6.26
N ARG A 55 19.52 4.71 6.82
CA ARG A 55 20.72 4.31 6.05
C ARG A 55 20.65 2.86 5.57
N GLN A 56 19.79 2.04 6.18
CA GLN A 56 19.59 0.64 5.79
C GLN A 56 18.71 0.52 4.55
N ASP A 57 17.85 1.51 4.31
CA ASP A 57 16.95 1.58 3.16
C ASP A 57 17.70 2.11 1.93
N THR A 58 18.33 1.19 1.19
CA THR A 58 19.20 1.48 0.04
C THR A 58 18.45 1.61 -1.29
N GLU A 59 17.16 1.30 -1.32
CA GLU A 59 16.34 1.40 -2.50
C GLU A 59 16.20 2.86 -2.95
N THR A 60 16.42 3.10 -4.25
CA THR A 60 16.32 4.44 -4.86
C THR A 60 15.02 4.62 -5.65
N ARG A 61 14.31 3.50 -5.91
CA ARG A 61 13.02 3.46 -6.58
C ARG A 61 12.09 2.56 -5.79
N TRP A 62 10.81 2.90 -5.74
CA TRP A 62 9.84 2.11 -4.98
C TRP A 62 9.67 0.69 -5.55
N GLN A 63 9.97 0.49 -6.83
CA GLN A 63 9.96 -0.81 -7.49
C GLN A 63 11.04 -1.77 -6.95
N ASP A 64 12.08 -1.23 -6.32
CA ASP A 64 13.21 -2.00 -5.78
C ASP A 64 13.02 -2.35 -4.30
N VAL A 65 11.87 -1.99 -3.69
CA VAL A 65 11.54 -2.38 -2.31
C VAL A 65 11.43 -3.91 -2.24
N PRO A 66 12.14 -4.59 -1.33
CA PRO A 66 12.08 -6.04 -1.21
C PRO A 66 10.66 -6.54 -0.91
N GLU A 67 10.24 -7.59 -1.60
CA GLU A 67 8.92 -8.18 -1.38
C GLU A 67 8.78 -8.79 0.02
N ASP A 68 9.87 -9.31 0.59
CA ASP A 68 9.89 -9.82 1.97
C ASP A 68 9.63 -8.73 3.01
N ASP A 69 10.13 -7.51 2.76
CA ASP A 69 9.85 -6.36 3.62
C ASP A 69 8.34 -6.01 3.61
N ILE A 70 7.67 -6.25 2.48
CA ILE A 70 6.23 -5.97 2.32
C ILE A 70 5.37 -7.11 2.89
N GLY A 71 5.67 -8.35 2.48
CA GLY A 71 4.82 -9.51 2.67
C GLY A 71 5.01 -10.22 4.01
N LEU A 72 6.16 -10.05 4.66
CA LEU A 72 6.53 -10.78 5.88
C LEU A 72 6.69 -9.83 7.08
N GLY A 73 6.75 -10.43 8.28
CA GLY A 73 7.10 -9.73 9.52
C GLY A 73 6.28 -8.45 9.76
N ALA A 74 6.96 -7.32 9.91
CA ALA A 74 6.37 -6.00 10.21
C ALA A 74 5.83 -5.25 8.97
N GLY A 75 5.91 -5.83 7.77
CA GLY A 75 5.43 -5.18 6.54
C GLY A 75 3.98 -4.71 6.63
N HIS A 76 3.13 -5.48 7.30
CA HIS A 76 1.70 -5.17 7.49
C HIS A 76 1.42 -3.97 8.41
N SER A 77 2.32 -3.60 9.34
CA SER A 77 2.12 -2.46 10.26
C SER A 77 2.77 -1.18 9.73
N ASN A 78 3.85 -1.30 8.94
CA ASN A 78 4.66 -0.17 8.46
C ASN A 78 3.86 0.95 7.76
N LEU A 79 2.80 0.63 6.99
CA LEU A 79 1.95 1.63 6.35
C LEU A 79 1.31 2.64 7.33
N SER A 80 1.16 2.28 8.60
CA SER A 80 0.63 3.16 9.64
C SER A 80 1.64 4.22 10.11
N PHE A 81 2.93 3.92 10.03
CA PHE A 81 4.02 4.76 10.55
C PHE A 81 4.72 5.60 9.48
N LEU A 82 4.32 5.45 8.22
CA LEU A 82 4.76 6.33 7.14
C LEU A 82 4.10 7.71 7.26
N ASP A 83 4.91 8.75 7.05
CA ASP A 83 4.39 10.09 6.77
C ASP A 83 3.75 10.14 5.36
N PRO A 84 3.11 11.25 4.96
CA PRO A 84 2.50 11.37 3.64
C PRO A 84 3.47 11.12 2.46
N ILE A 85 4.74 11.52 2.55
CA ILE A 85 5.72 11.37 1.46
C ILE A 85 6.15 9.91 1.34
N GLY A 86 6.53 9.29 2.46
CA GLY A 86 6.86 7.87 2.55
C GLY A 86 5.68 7.00 2.13
N PHE A 87 4.46 7.35 2.55
CA PHE A 87 3.26 6.64 2.15
C PHE A 87 3.07 6.68 0.62
N ARG A 88 3.23 7.85 0.00
CA ARG A 88 3.14 7.99 -1.46
C ARG A 88 4.22 7.19 -2.19
N TYR A 89 5.41 7.05 -1.60
CA TYR A 89 6.51 6.27 -2.17
C TYR A 89 6.27 4.76 -2.06
N TYR A 90 5.90 4.24 -0.89
CA TYR A 90 5.81 2.78 -0.66
C TYR A 90 4.47 2.17 -1.09
N ILE A 91 3.35 2.91 -1.04
CA ILE A 91 2.04 2.33 -1.38
C ILE A 91 1.97 1.65 -2.77
N PRO A 92 2.59 2.14 -3.87
CA PRO A 92 2.57 1.40 -5.13
C PRO A 92 3.28 0.05 -5.04
N ALA A 93 4.38 -0.06 -4.28
CA ALA A 93 5.08 -1.33 -4.08
C ALA A 93 4.18 -2.35 -3.38
N TYR A 94 3.48 -1.90 -2.33
CA TYR A 94 2.51 -2.71 -1.60
C TYR A 94 1.32 -3.16 -2.46
N ILE A 95 0.80 -2.29 -3.34
CA ILE A 95 -0.30 -2.65 -4.25
C ILE A 95 0.19 -3.64 -5.31
N VAL A 96 1.37 -3.45 -5.88
CA VAL A 96 1.94 -4.39 -6.86
C VAL A 96 2.20 -5.76 -6.21
N TRP A 97 2.78 -5.78 -5.01
CA TRP A 97 2.93 -7.01 -4.22
C TRP A 97 1.57 -7.67 -3.96
N TYR A 98 0.55 -6.90 -3.55
CA TYR A 98 -0.81 -7.41 -3.36
C TYR A 98 -1.30 -8.12 -4.63
N LEU A 99 -1.21 -7.46 -5.79
CA LEU A 99 -1.69 -8.01 -7.06
C LEU A 99 -0.93 -9.26 -7.52
N ARG A 100 0.33 -9.42 -7.13
CA ARG A 100 1.12 -10.62 -7.46
C ARG A 100 0.71 -11.84 -6.63
N TYR A 101 0.37 -11.64 -5.36
CA TYR A 101 0.23 -12.73 -4.40
C TYR A 101 -1.20 -12.95 -3.85
N MET A 102 -2.18 -12.09 -4.19
CA MET A 102 -3.56 -12.16 -3.68
C MET A 102 -4.36 -13.42 -4.07
N ASP A 103 -3.86 -14.21 -5.02
CA ASP A 103 -4.43 -15.47 -5.50
C ASP A 103 -3.45 -16.64 -5.28
N GLU A 104 -2.42 -16.45 -4.45
CA GLU A 104 -1.52 -17.54 -4.04
C GLU A 104 -2.28 -18.51 -3.14
N GLU A 105 -2.30 -19.78 -3.53
CA GLU A 105 -3.00 -20.85 -2.82
C GLU A 105 -2.04 -21.90 -2.26
N ASP A 106 -0.74 -21.86 -2.62
CA ASP A 106 0.26 -22.78 -2.06
C ASP A 106 0.45 -22.49 -0.56
N PRO A 107 0.06 -23.41 0.34
CA PRO A 107 0.23 -23.22 1.78
C PRO A 107 1.71 -23.19 2.22
N GLN A 108 2.65 -23.55 1.35
CA GLN A 108 4.09 -23.41 1.59
C GLN A 108 4.63 -22.04 1.17
N SER A 109 3.86 -21.27 0.40
CA SER A 109 4.24 -19.90 0.07
C SER A 109 4.26 -19.06 1.34
N PRO A 110 5.32 -18.27 1.59
CA PRO A 110 5.40 -17.45 2.79
C PRO A 110 4.38 -16.28 2.79
N TYR A 111 3.65 -16.08 1.68
CA TYR A 111 2.70 -14.99 1.50
C TYR A 111 1.22 -15.41 1.54
N CYS A 112 0.89 -16.72 1.53
CA CYS A 112 -0.49 -17.22 1.36
C CYS A 112 -1.48 -16.63 2.38
N ASP A 113 -1.04 -16.42 3.62
CA ASP A 113 -1.86 -15.89 4.73
C ASP A 113 -1.33 -14.55 5.28
N SER A 114 -0.66 -13.75 4.44
CA SER A 114 -0.08 -12.49 4.89
C SER A 114 -1.16 -11.47 5.32
N ASN A 115 -1.00 -10.91 6.52
CA ASN A 115 -1.83 -9.81 7.01
C ASN A 115 -1.69 -8.52 6.17
N THR A 116 -0.65 -8.42 5.34
CA THR A 116 -0.41 -7.26 4.49
C THR A 116 -1.57 -6.99 3.53
N PHE A 117 -2.27 -8.01 3.03
CA PHE A 117 -3.44 -7.80 2.16
C PHE A 117 -4.51 -6.94 2.84
N GLY A 118 -4.84 -7.24 4.11
CA GLY A 118 -5.80 -6.45 4.90
C GLY A 118 -5.29 -5.04 5.18
N SER A 119 -4.00 -4.90 5.50
CA SER A 119 -3.37 -3.62 5.78
C SER A 119 -3.35 -2.67 4.59
N VAL A 120 -3.11 -3.15 3.37
CA VAL A 120 -3.15 -2.31 2.15
C VAL A 120 -4.54 -1.70 1.96
N ILE A 121 -5.61 -2.51 2.06
CA ILE A 121 -6.98 -2.01 1.93
C ILE A 121 -7.33 -1.06 3.07
N SER A 122 -6.92 -1.37 4.31
CA SER A 122 -7.14 -0.51 5.47
C SER A 122 -6.44 0.86 5.32
N ALA A 123 -5.21 0.87 4.80
CA ALA A 123 -4.43 2.09 4.60
C ALA A 123 -5.00 2.99 3.47
N LEU A 124 -5.76 2.41 2.54
CA LEU A 124 -6.49 3.12 1.50
C LEU A 124 -7.93 3.46 1.90
N LYS A 125 -8.39 3.08 3.09
CA LYS A 125 -9.74 3.41 3.55
C LYS A 125 -9.75 4.76 4.27
N LEU A 126 -10.69 5.62 3.89
CA LEU A 126 -11.02 6.79 4.70
C LEU A 126 -11.82 6.33 5.92
N HIS A 127 -11.17 6.30 7.08
CA HIS A 127 -11.78 5.92 8.36
C HIS A 127 -12.61 7.08 8.93
N GLY A 128 -13.68 6.75 9.64
CA GLY A 128 -14.56 7.76 10.25
C GLY A 128 -13.91 8.44 11.46
N GLY A 129 -14.40 9.65 11.77
CA GLY A 129 -13.90 10.49 12.86
C GLY A 129 -13.01 11.62 12.34
N LYS A 130 -13.30 12.86 12.72
CA LYS A 130 -12.71 14.06 12.10
C LYS A 130 -11.18 14.07 12.08
N GLU A 131 -10.55 13.66 13.17
CA GLU A 131 -9.07 13.67 13.29
C GLU A 131 -8.41 12.63 12.37
N TRP A 132 -8.94 11.40 12.35
CA TRP A 132 -8.45 10.31 11.50
C TRP A 132 -8.71 10.58 10.02
N GLU A 133 -9.85 11.19 9.70
CA GLU A 133 -10.20 11.60 8.36
C GLU A 133 -9.20 12.65 7.84
N GLU A 134 -8.94 13.70 8.62
CA GLU A 134 -8.01 14.76 8.25
C GLU A 134 -6.61 14.22 8.03
N TYR A 135 -6.11 13.38 8.96
CA TYR A 135 -4.82 12.72 8.81
C TYR A 135 -4.73 11.86 7.54
N THR A 136 -5.73 11.00 7.29
CA THR A 136 -5.77 10.16 6.08
C THR A 136 -5.77 11.01 4.81
N LEU A 137 -6.52 12.11 4.80
CA LEU A 137 -6.57 13.03 3.68
C LEU A 137 -5.23 13.74 3.44
N THR A 138 -4.38 13.95 4.45
CA THR A 138 -3.02 14.48 4.21
C THR A 138 -2.21 13.56 3.29
N ARG A 139 -2.34 12.24 3.46
CA ARG A 139 -1.71 11.25 2.58
C ARG A 139 -2.33 11.29 1.19
N PHE A 140 -3.65 11.25 1.10
CA PHE A 140 -4.35 11.15 -0.20
C PHE A 140 -4.21 12.41 -1.06
N ARG A 141 -4.03 13.58 -0.43
CA ARG A 141 -3.81 14.86 -1.12
C ARG A 141 -2.50 14.92 -1.89
N LEU A 142 -1.47 14.15 -1.50
CA LEU A 142 -0.20 14.11 -2.23
C LEU A 142 -0.24 13.33 -3.55
N PHE A 143 -1.25 12.47 -3.75
CA PHE A 143 -1.38 11.74 -5.00
C PHE A 143 -1.74 12.67 -6.17
N THR A 144 -1.11 12.46 -7.31
CA THR A 144 -1.52 13.11 -8.56
C THR A 144 -2.85 12.52 -9.07
N ALA A 145 -3.49 13.17 -10.03
CA ALA A 145 -4.72 12.65 -10.64
C ALA A 145 -4.52 11.23 -11.23
N LYS A 146 -3.37 10.98 -11.88
CA LYS A 146 -3.01 9.66 -12.41
C LYS A 146 -2.87 8.61 -11.31
N GLN A 147 -2.21 8.96 -10.22
CA GLN A 147 -2.01 8.08 -9.05
C GLN A 147 -3.34 7.73 -8.39
N ARG A 148 -4.23 8.71 -8.20
CA ARG A 148 -5.55 8.46 -7.62
C ARG A 148 -6.42 7.56 -8.49
N LYS A 149 -6.36 7.76 -9.81
CA LYS A 149 -7.07 6.91 -10.77
C LYS A 149 -6.58 5.46 -10.71
N ALA A 150 -5.26 5.24 -10.74
CA ALA A 150 -4.68 3.90 -10.63
C ALA A 150 -5.07 3.19 -9.31
N ILE A 151 -5.05 3.91 -8.17
CA ILE A 151 -5.52 3.37 -6.89
C ILE A 151 -7.02 3.04 -6.95
N ALA A 152 -7.84 3.90 -7.56
CA ALA A 152 -9.27 3.66 -7.68
C ALA A 152 -9.57 2.41 -8.54
N HIS A 153 -8.88 2.23 -9.67
CA HIS A 153 -8.98 1.02 -10.49
C HIS A 153 -8.54 -0.23 -9.71
N PHE A 154 -7.49 -0.14 -8.87
CA PHE A 154 -7.09 -1.24 -8.01
C PHE A 154 -8.19 -1.63 -7.02
N LEU A 155 -8.77 -0.66 -6.32
CA LEU A 155 -9.85 -0.93 -5.37
C LEU A 155 -11.10 -1.46 -6.08
N GLU A 156 -11.40 -0.99 -7.29
CA GLU A 156 -12.49 -1.54 -8.13
C GLU A 156 -12.21 -2.99 -8.51
N PHE A 157 -10.98 -3.29 -8.94
CA PHE A 157 -10.56 -4.65 -9.26
C PHE A 157 -10.76 -5.60 -8.08
N ASP A 158 -10.22 -5.28 -6.89
CA ASP A 158 -10.40 -6.13 -5.70
C ASP A 158 -11.86 -6.19 -5.23
N ALA A 159 -12.60 -5.08 -5.31
CA ALA A 159 -14.01 -5.02 -4.97
C ALA A 159 -14.90 -5.93 -5.84
N THR A 160 -14.52 -6.16 -7.11
CA THR A 160 -15.25 -7.05 -8.03
C THR A 160 -14.86 -8.52 -7.92
N ARG A 161 -13.71 -8.82 -7.32
CA ARG A 161 -13.21 -10.20 -7.14
C ARG A 161 -13.90 -10.94 -5.99
N ARG A 162 -14.10 -10.28 -4.85
CA ARG A 162 -14.68 -10.89 -3.63
C ARG A 162 -16.19 -10.62 -3.54
N VAL A 163 -17.01 -11.56 -4.00
CA VAL A 163 -18.48 -11.44 -4.05
C VAL A 163 -19.14 -11.81 -2.70
N ASP A 164 -18.42 -12.44 -1.78
CA ASP A 164 -19.03 -13.16 -0.65
C ASP A 164 -18.58 -12.64 0.74
N LEU A 165 -19.61 -12.30 1.52
CA LEU A 165 -19.70 -12.25 2.99
C LEU A 165 -19.11 -11.04 3.73
N SER A 166 -20.02 -10.13 4.06
CA SER A 166 -19.94 -9.14 5.15
C SER A 166 -18.69 -8.24 5.13
N ARG A 167 -18.85 -7.05 4.51
CA ARG A 167 -17.89 -5.91 4.53
C ARG A 167 -16.68 -6.07 3.60
N ASN A 168 -16.94 -6.09 2.29
CA ASN A 168 -15.87 -5.88 1.31
C ASN A 168 -15.22 -4.51 1.56
N SER A 169 -14.05 -4.50 2.21
CA SER A 169 -13.38 -3.29 2.67
C SER A 169 -12.90 -2.42 1.50
N ALA A 170 -12.63 -3.00 0.33
CA ALA A 170 -12.32 -2.26 -0.89
C ALA A 170 -13.56 -1.49 -1.39
N GLN A 171 -14.76 -2.08 -1.33
CA GLN A 171 -16.01 -1.37 -1.63
C GLN A 171 -16.27 -0.20 -0.67
N GLU A 172 -15.91 -0.35 0.60
CA GLU A 172 -16.00 0.74 1.58
C GLU A 172 -15.00 1.86 1.28
N ALA A 173 -13.75 1.53 0.97
CA ALA A 173 -12.74 2.50 0.55
C ALA A 173 -13.17 3.26 -0.71
N LEU A 174 -13.71 2.56 -1.72
CA LEU A 174 -14.29 3.19 -2.91
C LEU A 174 -15.39 4.18 -2.55
N ARG A 175 -16.37 3.76 -1.76
CA ARG A 175 -17.52 4.60 -1.40
C ARG A 175 -17.12 5.80 -0.56
N SER A 176 -16.14 5.67 0.32
CA SER A 176 -15.76 6.76 1.23
C SER A 176 -14.88 7.82 0.57
N TYR A 177 -14.07 7.47 -0.43
CA TYR A 177 -13.18 8.44 -1.07
C TYR A 177 -12.91 8.18 -2.56
N TRP A 178 -12.63 6.94 -2.97
CA TRP A 178 -11.96 6.71 -4.27
C TRP A 178 -12.87 6.70 -5.49
N ARG A 179 -14.18 6.49 -5.33
CA ARG A 179 -15.14 6.39 -6.45
C ARG A 179 -15.21 7.63 -7.33
N GLN A 180 -14.81 8.79 -6.81
CA GLN A 180 -14.75 10.05 -7.57
C GLN A 180 -13.63 10.08 -8.64
N PHE A 181 -12.75 9.08 -8.66
CA PHE A 181 -11.60 9.02 -9.58
C PHE A 181 -11.73 7.90 -10.64
N LEU A 182 -12.89 7.21 -10.68
CA LEU A 182 -13.28 6.27 -11.74
C LEU A 182 -13.94 7.03 -12.89
#